data_AF-A0A1V5SGV1-F1
#
_entry.id   AF-A0A1V5SGV1-F1
#
_cell.length_a   1.000
_cell.length_b   1.000
_cell.length_c   1.000
_cell.angle_alpha   90.00
_cell.angle_beta   90.00
_cell.angle_gamma   90.00
#
_symmetry.space_group_name_H-M   'P 1'
#
loop_
_entity.id
_entity.type
_entity.pdbx_description
1 polymer ?
#
loop_
_entity_poly.entity_id
_entity_poly.type
_entity_poly.pdbx_seq_one_letter_code
_entity_poly.pdbx_strand_id
1 'polypeptide(L)'
;MGDLVDVLKKIFHSTTPVKVIGIRQGEKIHETLASSMEMIRSKDWGDFYQIKPDNRDLNYQLYFNQGQTTAENFKDYTSDNTDQLNPSEIETLLLGLSEVKKELKDR
;
A
#
# COMPACT_ATOMS: atom_id res chain seq x y z
N MET A 1 0.74 -9.37 -6.74
CA MET A 1 1.04 -8.91 -8.12
C MET A 1 0.68 -9.91 -9.22
N GLY A 2 0.82 -11.22 -9.01
CA GLY A 2 0.36 -12.21 -10.01
C GLY A 2 -1.13 -12.07 -10.35
N ASP A 3 -1.98 -11.89 -9.33
CA ASP A 3 -3.44 -11.78 -9.51
C ASP A 3 -3.84 -10.62 -10.42
N LEU A 4 -3.19 -9.46 -10.31
CA LEU A 4 -3.47 -8.30 -11.16
C LEU A 4 -3.21 -8.61 -12.65
N VAL A 5 -2.12 -9.33 -12.95
CA VAL A 5 -1.77 -9.72 -14.33
C VAL A 5 -2.81 -10.70 -14.87
N ASP A 6 -3.20 -11.70 -14.08
CA ASP A 6 -4.16 -12.71 -14.50
C ASP A 6 -5.55 -12.11 -14.73
N VAL A 7 -5.98 -11.19 -13.86
CA VAL A 7 -7.25 -10.47 -14.01
C VAL A 7 -7.24 -9.58 -15.25
N LEU A 8 -6.15 -8.84 -15.51
CA LEU A 8 -6.04 -8.03 -16.73
C LEU A 8 -6.09 -8.91 -17.98
N LYS A 9 -5.38 -10.05 -17.99
CA LYS A 9 -5.45 -11.00 -19.12
C LYS A 9 -6.86 -11.55 -19.31
N LYS A 10 -7.59 -11.82 -18.22
CA LYS A 10 -8.99 -12.26 -18.26
C LYS A 10 -9.91 -11.19 -18.86
N ILE A 11 -9.86 -9.96 -18.32
CA ILE A 11 -10.69 -8.82 -18.76
C ILE A 11 -10.47 -8.54 -20.26
N PHE A 12 -9.22 -8.57 -20.72
CA PHE A 12 -8.87 -8.29 -22.11
C PHE A 12 -8.79 -9.55 -22.98
N HIS A 13 -9.23 -10.73 -22.52
CA HIS A 13 -9.14 -11.99 -23.27
C HIS A 13 -7.77 -12.19 -23.96
N SER A 14 -6.68 -11.83 -23.27
CA SER A 14 -5.33 -11.81 -23.82
C SER A 14 -4.61 -13.13 -23.59
N THR A 15 -4.04 -13.68 -24.66
CA THR A 15 -3.21 -14.90 -24.63
C THR A 15 -1.72 -14.59 -24.52
N THR A 16 -1.33 -13.32 -24.36
CA THR A 16 0.08 -12.89 -24.31
C THR A 16 0.84 -13.61 -23.18
N PRO A 17 2.03 -14.18 -23.46
CA PRO A 17 2.84 -14.83 -22.43
C PRO A 17 3.39 -13.81 -21.43
N VAL A 18 3.44 -14.20 -20.15
CA VAL A 18 4.04 -13.39 -19.08
C VAL A 18 5.53 -13.71 -18.98
N LYS A 19 6.38 -12.68 -19.01
CA LYS A 19 7.83 -12.81 -18.84
C LYS A 19 8.27 -12.13 -17.55
N VAL A 20 8.83 -12.89 -16.62
CA VAL A 20 9.38 -12.37 -15.36
C VAL A 20 10.79 -11.83 -15.62
N ILE A 21 11.01 -10.54 -15.36
CA ILE A 21 12.30 -9.85 -15.60
C ILE A 21 13.09 -9.57 -14.31
N GLY A 22 12.53 -9.91 -13.14
CA GLY A 22 13.11 -9.63 -11.83
C GLY A 22 12.80 -8.21 -11.31
N ILE A 23 13.25 -7.94 -10.08
CA ILE A 23 13.09 -6.64 -9.41
C ILE A 23 14.09 -5.65 -10.01
N ARG A 24 13.64 -4.45 -10.35
CA ARG A 24 14.50 -3.40 -10.91
C ARG A 24 15.20 -2.63 -9.79
N GLN A 25 16.29 -1.95 -10.13
CA GLN A 25 17.01 -1.12 -9.19
C GLN A 25 16.10 -0.02 -8.63
N GLY A 26 16.07 0.10 -7.30
CA GLY A 26 15.28 1.10 -6.59
C GLY A 26 13.82 0.70 -6.34
N GLU A 27 13.37 -0.47 -6.79
CA GLU A 27 12.05 -0.98 -6.45
C GLU A 27 12.03 -1.65 -5.07
N LYS A 28 10.96 -1.41 -4.33
CA LYS A 28 10.66 -2.12 -3.08
C LYS A 28 9.69 -3.27 -3.37
N ILE A 29 9.76 -4.33 -2.57
CA ILE A 29 8.81 -5.45 -2.66
C ILE A 29 7.42 -5.01 -2.17
N HIS A 30 7.39 -4.19 -1.12
CA HIS A 30 6.18 -3.60 -0.57
C HIS A 30 6.39 -2.11 -0.35
N GLU A 31 5.38 -1.33 -0.69
CA GLU A 31 5.32 0.09 -0.37
C GLU A 31 4.80 0.33 1.05
N THR A 32 5.33 1.37 1.69
CA THR A 32 4.96 1.79 3.04
C THR A 32 4.17 3.10 2.95
N LEU A 33 2.96 3.11 3.50
CA LEU A 33 2.13 4.31 3.56
C LEU A 33 2.45 5.15 4.81
N ALA A 34 2.68 4.49 5.95
CA ALA A 34 3.06 5.15 7.19
C ALA A 34 4.02 4.27 7.98
N SER A 35 5.07 4.88 8.53
CA SER A 35 6.01 4.20 9.44
C SER A 35 5.34 3.86 10.77
N SER A 36 5.89 2.89 11.48
CA SER A 36 5.53 2.54 12.87
C SER A 36 5.44 3.77 13.79
N MET A 37 6.38 4.72 13.68
CA MET A 37 6.36 5.97 14.45
C MET A 37 5.21 6.89 14.08
N GLU A 38 4.82 6.92 12.80
CA GLU A 38 3.65 7.67 12.34
C GLU A 38 2.35 7.02 12.81
N MET A 39 2.28 5.69 12.78
CA MET A 39 1.13 4.93 13.24
C MET A 39 0.90 5.12 14.74
N ILE A 40 1.97 5.13 15.57
CA ILE A 40 1.89 5.39 17.02
C ILE A 40 1.20 6.74 17.33
N ARG A 41 1.46 7.76 16.52
CA ARG A 41 0.90 9.11 16.68
C ARG A 41 -0.35 9.37 15.83
N SER A 42 -0.82 8.36 15.10
CA SER A 42 -1.96 8.50 14.21
C SER A 42 -3.28 8.43 14.97
N LYS A 43 -4.31 9.05 14.42
CA LYS A 43 -5.70 8.84 14.80
C LYS A 43 -6.44 8.20 13.63
N ASP A 44 -7.11 7.09 13.90
CA ASP A 44 -7.97 6.41 12.95
C ASP A 44 -9.31 7.15 12.79
N TRP A 45 -9.69 7.42 11.55
CA TRP A 45 -10.96 8.04 11.14
C TRP A 45 -11.83 7.09 10.29
N GLY A 46 -11.56 5.79 10.32
CA GLY A 46 -12.15 4.78 9.45
C GLY A 46 -11.36 4.71 8.14
N ASP A 47 -11.76 5.52 7.16
CA ASP A 47 -11.15 5.49 5.82
C ASP A 47 -9.80 6.23 5.74
N PHE A 48 -9.40 6.93 6.80
CA PHE A 48 -8.21 7.77 6.82
C PHE A 48 -7.46 7.70 8.14
N TYR A 49 -6.14 7.81 8.06
CA TYR A 49 -5.28 8.06 9.22
C TYR A 49 -4.86 9.52 9.28
N GLN A 50 -5.06 10.17 10.42
CA GLN A 50 -4.53 11.50 10.70
C GLN A 50 -3.25 11.36 11.51
N ILE A 51 -2.10 11.60 10.87
CA ILE A 51 -0.80 11.64 11.57
C ILE A 51 -0.69 12.99 12.28
N LYS A 52 -0.60 12.98 13.61
CA LYS A 52 -0.39 14.21 14.37
C LYS A 52 1.04 14.71 14.15
N PRO A 53 1.24 16.04 14.02
CA PRO A 53 2.57 16.61 14.05
C PRO A 53 3.25 16.26 15.37
N ASP A 54 4.56 16.16 15.31
CA ASP A 54 5.37 15.90 16.48
C ASP A 54 5.41 17.16 17.36
N ASN A 55 4.65 17.16 18.45
CA ASN A 55 4.55 18.30 19.37
C ASN A 55 5.65 18.31 20.45
N ARG A 56 6.79 17.66 20.18
CA ARG A 56 7.98 17.82 21.02
C ARG A 56 8.54 19.22 20.79
N ASP A 57 8.04 20.20 21.55
CA ASP A 57 8.69 21.49 21.76
C ASP A 57 10.19 21.24 21.95
N LEU A 58 11.07 21.87 21.14
CA LEU A 58 12.55 22.01 21.11
C LEU A 58 13.44 21.32 22.20
N ASN A 59 12.98 20.25 22.83
CA ASN A 59 13.54 19.57 24.00
C ASN A 59 14.20 18.29 23.52
N TYR A 60 15.50 18.43 23.25
CA TYR A 60 16.41 17.33 22.94
C TYR A 60 16.51 16.27 24.07
N GLN A 61 16.00 16.56 25.28
CA GLN A 61 16.03 15.64 26.42
C GLN A 61 15.21 14.35 26.19
N LEU A 62 14.18 14.39 25.35
CA LEU A 62 13.34 13.21 25.05
C LEU A 62 14.06 12.15 24.19
N TYR A 63 15.21 12.46 23.61
CA TYR A 63 15.98 11.50 22.80
C TYR A 63 16.98 10.68 23.62
N PHE A 64 17.43 11.17 24.78
CA PHE A 64 18.60 10.60 25.46
C PHE A 64 18.31 9.81 26.73
N ASN A 65 17.16 9.99 27.40
CA ASN A 65 16.97 9.39 28.74
C ASN A 65 15.65 8.63 29.01
N GLN A 66 14.64 8.65 28.11
CA GLN A 66 13.42 7.85 28.29
C GLN A 66 12.86 7.40 26.93
N GLY A 67 13.29 6.23 26.46
CA GLY A 67 12.66 5.58 25.30
C GLY A 67 11.24 5.11 25.66
N GLN A 68 10.27 5.35 24.78
CA GLN A 68 8.92 4.79 24.93
C GLN A 68 9.00 3.27 24.74
N THR A 69 8.80 2.52 25.81
CA THR A 69 8.89 1.05 25.85
C THR A 69 7.78 0.36 25.04
N THR A 70 6.79 1.13 24.55
CA THR A 70 5.64 0.65 23.76
C THR A 70 5.91 0.55 22.25
N ALA A 71 7.09 0.93 21.77
CA ALA A 71 7.42 0.91 20.34
C ALA A 71 7.48 -0.51 19.73
N GLU A 72 7.68 -1.56 20.54
CA GLU A 72 7.88 -2.94 20.06
C GLU A 72 6.66 -3.55 19.36
N ASN A 73 5.46 -3.00 19.57
CA ASN A 73 4.21 -3.57 19.03
C ASN A 73 3.70 -2.89 17.75
N PHE A 74 4.31 -1.79 17.31
CA PHE A 74 3.84 -1.07 16.12
C PHE A 74 4.70 -1.43 14.91
N LYS A 75 4.09 -2.09 13.93
CA LYS A 75 4.68 -2.35 12.61
C LYS A 75 4.37 -1.19 11.67
N ASP A 76 5.22 -1.02 10.66
CA ASP A 76 4.93 -0.10 9.54
C ASP A 76 3.63 -0.53 8.85
N TYR A 77 2.81 0.43 8.42
CA TYR A 77 1.63 0.17 7.62
C TYR A 77 2.03 0.11 6.14
N THR A 78 1.94 -1.09 5.56
CA THR A 78 2.48 -1.40 4.23
C THR A 78 1.43 -2.05 3.34
N SER A 79 1.70 -2.03 2.04
CA SER A 79 0.94 -2.79 1.05
C SER A 79 0.97 -4.32 1.25
N ASP A 80 1.73 -4.86 2.20
CA ASP A 80 1.72 -6.30 2.53
C ASP A 80 0.73 -6.64 3.66
N ASN A 81 0.60 -5.74 4.63
CA ASN A 81 -0.20 -5.98 5.84
C ASN A 81 -1.56 -5.29 5.83
N THR A 82 -1.88 -4.58 4.75
CA THR A 82 -3.25 -4.15 4.44
C THR A 82 -4.07 -5.32 3.90
N ASP A 83 -5.39 -5.15 3.90
CA ASP A 83 -6.31 -6.06 3.23
C ASP A 83 -5.96 -6.21 1.74
N GLN A 84 -5.61 -7.42 1.33
CA GLN A 84 -5.29 -7.77 -0.05
C GLN A 84 -6.56 -8.13 -0.81
N LEU A 85 -6.81 -7.44 -1.93
CA LEU A 85 -7.94 -7.76 -2.79
C LEU A 85 -7.76 -9.14 -3.45
N ASN A 86 -8.84 -9.93 -3.45
CA ASN A 86 -8.89 -11.17 -4.21
C ASN A 86 -9.12 -10.90 -5.71
N PRO A 87 -8.89 -11.88 -6.62
CA PRO A 87 -9.04 -11.67 -8.06
C PRO A 87 -10.40 -11.12 -8.50
N SER A 88 -11.49 -11.48 -7.83
CA SER A 88 -12.85 -10.97 -8.15
C SER A 88 -13.02 -9.50 -7.74
N GLU A 89 -12.43 -9.10 -6.62
CA GLU A 89 -12.44 -7.70 -6.15
C GLU A 89 -11.58 -6.82 -7.07
N ILE A 90 -10.41 -7.32 -7.49
CA ILE A 90 -9.54 -6.66 -8.47
C ILE A 90 -10.30 -6.46 -9.79
N GLU A 91 -11.01 -7.47 -10.29
CA GLU A 91 -11.80 -7.37 -11.51
C GLU A 91 -12.88 -6.29 -11.41
N THR A 92 -13.61 -6.28 -10.29
CA THR A 92 -14.66 -5.29 -10.02
C THR A 92 -14.08 -3.87 -9.97
N LEU A 93 -12.93 -3.69 -9.31
CA LEU A 93 -12.24 -2.41 -9.21
C LEU A 93 -11.78 -1.92 -10.59
N LEU A 94 -11.13 -2.78 -11.37
CA LEU A 94 -10.63 -2.45 -12.71
C LEU A 94 -11.77 -2.10 -13.67
N LEU A 95 -12.86 -2.87 -13.64
CA LEU A 95 -14.09 -2.57 -14.39
C LEU A 95 -14.85 -1.36 -13.84
N GLY A 96 -14.41 -0.75 -12.73
CA GLY A 96 -14.89 0.54 -12.25
C GLY A 96 -14.23 1.72 -12.97
N LEU A 97 -12.94 1.57 -13.32
CA LEU A 97 -12.09 2.63 -13.88
C LEU A 97 -12.52 3.03 -15.30
N SER A 98 -12.55 4.34 -15.57
CA SER A 98 -12.97 4.88 -16.87
C SER A 98 -12.02 4.51 -18.00
N GLU A 99 -10.73 4.44 -17.69
CA GLU A 99 -9.62 4.17 -18.59
C GLU A 99 -9.70 2.73 -19.10
N VAL A 100 -9.90 1.77 -18.19
CA VAL A 100 -10.08 0.36 -18.55
C VAL A 100 -11.33 0.17 -19.41
N LYS A 101 -12.44 0.81 -19.02
CA LYS A 101 -13.68 0.77 -19.83
C LYS A 101 -13.50 1.35 -21.22
N LYS A 102 -12.70 2.41 -21.36
CA LYS A 102 -12.41 3.04 -22.64
C LYS A 102 -11.60 2.11 -23.53
N GLU A 103 -10.51 1.56 -23.02
CA GLU A 103 -9.66 0.60 -23.76
C GLU A 103 -10.42 -0.67 -24.17
N LEU A 104 -11.43 -1.10 -23.39
CA LEU A 104 -12.30 -2.21 -23.76
C LEU A 104 -13.28 -1.87 -24.90
N LYS A 105 -13.66 -0.60 -25.07
CA LYS A 105 -14.57 -0.15 -26.14
C LYS A 105 -13.84 0.17 -27.43
N ASP A 106 -12.60 0.64 -27.33
CA ASP A 106 -11.75 1.01 -28.48
C ASP A 106 -11.17 -0.24 -29.20
N ARG A 107 -11.71 -1.42 -28.90
CA ARG A 107 -11.26 -2.74 -29.36
C ARG A 107 -12.35 -3.45 -30.17
#